data_AF-A0A7C2EK12-F1
#
_entry.id   AF-A0A7C2EK12-F1
#
_cell.length_a   1.000
_cell.length_b   1.000
_cell.length_c   1.000
_cell.angle_alpha   90.00
_cell.angle_beta   90.00
_cell.angle_gamma   90.00
#
_symmetry.space_group_name_H-M   'P 1'
#
loop_
_entity.id
_entity.type
_entity.pdbx_description
1 polymer ?
#
loop_
_entity_poly.entity_id
_entity_poly.type
_entity_poly.pdbx_seq_one_letter_code
_entity_poly.pdbx_strand_id
1 'polypeptide(L)'
;MPREIVLGNGMMLVNIDKFYHLRDLYYPYVGMENHLAGKRCEVGIWVNGAFSWVGGNGWEITVQYQEDTLVALTVARNADLGVEVYFTDAVDYQENILLRKAEVFNLTHDSREFRIFLHHDFNIAGFDVGDTALYDPSTETLVHYKRDYYFLLNGRFGKHGIWQYSIKKRFPGTEGSRADAEDGLLVSRPADQGAVNSTVGFQAQIAPHGKESLFFWVVAGRNFQEVREKNAFVLNEGPEELVNRTAAYWYNWVHKAEGDFADLPEEVVRLYRR
;
A
#
# COMPACT_ATOMS: atom_id res chain seq x y z
N MET A 1 4.23 15.48 -10.80
CA MET A 1 4.84 14.20 -11.25
C MET A 1 3.72 13.34 -11.82
N PRO A 2 3.89 12.70 -12.99
CA PRO A 2 2.89 11.82 -13.56
C PRO A 2 2.46 10.73 -12.55
N ARG A 3 1.19 10.32 -12.61
CA ARG A 3 0.66 9.16 -11.89
C ARG A 3 0.71 8.00 -12.87
N GLU A 4 1.57 7.01 -12.61
CA GLU A 4 1.73 5.85 -13.51
C GLU A 4 0.56 4.89 -13.37
N ILE A 5 0.06 4.76 -12.14
CA ILE A 5 -1.02 3.87 -11.77
C ILE A 5 -2.13 4.67 -11.09
N VAL A 6 -3.35 4.38 -11.48
CA VAL A 6 -4.60 4.94 -10.97
C VAL A 6 -5.54 3.77 -10.73
N LEU A 7 -5.84 3.49 -9.45
CA LEU A 7 -6.69 2.37 -9.04
C LEU A 7 -7.91 2.94 -8.33
N GLY A 8 -9.11 2.45 -8.60
CA GLY A 8 -10.29 2.92 -7.89
C GLY A 8 -11.56 2.16 -8.22
N ASN A 9 -12.62 2.45 -7.46
CA ASN A 9 -13.92 1.78 -7.56
C ASN A 9 -15.10 2.77 -7.62
N GLY A 10 -14.81 4.05 -7.91
CA GLY A 10 -15.81 5.13 -7.96
C GLY A 10 -16.05 5.84 -6.62
N MET A 11 -15.66 5.24 -5.49
CA MET A 11 -15.69 5.89 -4.16
C MET A 11 -14.28 6.17 -3.64
N MET A 12 -13.38 5.19 -3.79
CA MET A 12 -11.97 5.29 -3.43
C MET A 12 -11.12 5.37 -4.70
N LEU A 13 -10.14 6.28 -4.73
CA LEU A 13 -9.13 6.38 -5.79
C LEU A 13 -7.73 6.47 -5.18
N VAL A 14 -6.80 5.66 -5.66
CA VAL A 14 -5.40 5.63 -5.23
C VAL A 14 -4.50 5.83 -6.44
N ASN A 15 -3.54 6.74 -6.32
CA ASN A 15 -2.55 6.99 -7.36
C ASN A 15 -1.15 6.62 -6.88
N ILE A 16 -0.42 5.86 -7.68
CA ILE A 16 0.97 5.47 -7.43
C ILE A 16 1.85 6.05 -8.54
N ASP A 17 3.00 6.62 -8.17
CA ASP A 17 3.96 7.15 -9.13
C ASP A 17 5.01 6.10 -9.57
N LYS A 18 5.86 6.49 -10.53
CA LYS A 18 6.92 5.63 -11.08
C LYS A 18 7.98 5.18 -10.07
N PHE A 19 8.04 5.79 -8.89
CA PHE A 19 8.95 5.41 -7.81
C PHE A 19 8.26 4.51 -6.78
N TYR A 20 7.05 4.05 -7.10
CA TYR A 20 6.20 3.23 -6.23
C TYR A 20 5.76 3.95 -4.95
N HIS A 21 5.66 5.28 -4.99
CA HIS A 21 5.12 6.06 -3.88
C HIS A 21 3.60 6.21 -4.05
N LEU A 22 2.83 5.96 -2.99
CA LEU A 22 1.41 6.30 -2.98
C LEU A 22 1.31 7.81 -2.84
N ARG A 23 0.72 8.47 -3.84
CA ARG A 23 0.73 9.93 -3.97
C ARG A 23 -0.60 10.59 -3.68
N ASP A 24 -1.69 9.91 -4.02
CA ASP A 24 -3.03 10.41 -3.74
C ASP A 24 -3.89 9.27 -3.19
N LEU A 25 -4.76 9.63 -2.25
CA LEU A 25 -5.84 8.78 -1.76
C LEU A 25 -7.10 9.65 -1.68
N TYR A 26 -8.05 9.42 -2.57
CA TYR A 26 -9.35 10.10 -2.56
C TYR A 26 -10.42 9.21 -1.97
N TYR A 27 -11.25 9.79 -1.09
CA TYR A 27 -12.40 9.14 -0.46
C TYR A 27 -13.28 10.22 0.22
N PRO A 28 -14.62 10.09 0.26
CA PRO A 28 -15.48 9.10 -0.39
C PRO A 28 -15.82 9.44 -1.84
N TYR A 29 -15.34 10.57 -2.35
CA TYR A 29 -15.61 11.02 -3.71
C TYR A 29 -14.30 11.22 -4.47
N VAL A 30 -14.22 10.60 -5.64
CA VAL A 30 -13.07 10.74 -6.53
C VAL A 30 -12.90 12.20 -6.95
N GLY A 31 -11.71 12.75 -6.70
CA GLY A 31 -11.34 14.12 -7.09
C GLY A 31 -11.71 15.22 -6.08
N MET A 32 -12.38 14.91 -4.96
CA MET A 32 -12.72 15.89 -3.94
C MET A 32 -11.68 15.94 -2.80
N GLU A 33 -11.83 15.14 -1.75
CA GLU A 33 -10.87 15.11 -0.65
C GLU A 33 -9.66 14.19 -0.97
N ASN A 34 -8.46 14.78 -1.15
CA ASN A 34 -7.21 14.01 -1.18
C ASN A 34 -6.61 13.94 0.23
N HIS A 35 -6.56 12.73 0.79
CA HIS A 35 -6.08 12.45 2.15
C HIS A 35 -4.56 12.40 2.30
N LEU A 36 -3.79 12.59 1.22
CA LEU A 36 -2.35 12.83 1.29
C LEU A 36 -1.97 14.28 1.02
N ALA A 37 -2.78 15.04 0.26
CA ALA A 37 -2.58 16.47 0.04
C ALA A 37 -1.14 16.86 -0.37
N GLY A 38 -0.53 16.10 -1.28
CA GLY A 38 0.85 16.33 -1.74
C GLY A 38 1.95 15.62 -0.94
N LYS A 39 1.61 14.98 0.18
CA LYS A 39 2.46 14.01 0.87
C LYS A 39 2.59 12.71 0.06
N ARG A 40 3.36 11.76 0.61
CA ARG A 40 3.55 10.44 0.01
C ARG A 40 3.67 9.36 1.07
N CYS A 41 3.16 8.17 0.76
CA CYS A 41 3.43 6.96 1.51
C CYS A 41 4.51 6.15 0.79
N GLU A 42 5.40 5.54 1.55
CA GLU A 42 6.63 4.91 1.06
C GLU A 42 6.79 3.51 1.65
N VAL A 43 7.46 2.63 0.91
CA VAL A 43 7.86 1.29 1.37
C VAL A 43 9.36 1.30 1.61
N GLY A 44 9.77 0.95 2.82
CA GLY A 44 11.17 0.78 3.22
C GLY A 44 11.51 -0.68 3.38
N ILE A 45 12.71 -1.07 2.95
CA ILE A 45 13.18 -2.45 3.04
C ILE A 45 14.51 -2.43 3.80
N TRP A 46 14.54 -3.20 4.88
CA TRP A 46 15.73 -3.47 5.66
C TRP A 46 16.11 -4.95 5.52
N VAL A 47 17.39 -5.22 5.27
CA VAL A 47 17.93 -6.58 5.18
C VAL A 47 19.28 -6.61 5.86
N ASN A 48 19.42 -7.42 6.91
CA ASN A 48 20.68 -7.67 7.63
C ASN A 48 21.53 -6.40 7.92
N GLY A 49 20.90 -5.34 8.42
CA GLY A 49 21.58 -4.10 8.82
C GLY A 49 21.68 -3.01 7.76
N ALA A 50 21.25 -3.28 6.52
CA ALA A 50 21.16 -2.29 5.46
C ALA A 50 19.71 -1.92 5.18
N PHE A 51 19.44 -0.63 4.93
CA PHE A 51 18.10 -0.10 4.67
C PHE A 51 18.05 0.67 3.34
N SER A 52 16.93 0.59 2.63
CA SER A 52 16.62 1.51 1.53
C SER A 52 15.11 1.73 1.37
N TRP A 53 14.71 2.95 1.05
CA TRP A 53 13.36 3.27 0.58
C TRP A 53 13.22 2.84 -0.88
N VAL A 54 12.15 2.10 -1.21
CA VAL A 54 11.81 1.77 -2.60
C VAL A 54 11.65 3.06 -3.41
N GLY A 55 12.27 3.10 -4.59
CA GLY A 55 12.35 4.29 -5.44
C GLY A 55 13.48 5.25 -5.09
N GLY A 56 14.29 4.94 -4.07
CA GLY A 56 15.57 5.59 -3.79
C GLY A 56 16.71 5.12 -4.70
N ASN A 57 17.94 5.38 -4.29
CA ASN A 57 19.12 4.98 -5.05
C ASN A 57 19.24 3.44 -5.16
N GLY A 58 19.63 2.95 -6.34
CA GLY A 58 19.85 1.53 -6.61
C GLY A 58 18.59 0.72 -6.95
N TRP A 59 17.42 1.34 -7.00
CA TRP A 59 16.17 0.67 -7.38
C TRP A 59 15.90 0.74 -8.89
N GLU A 60 15.70 -0.42 -9.49
CA GLU A 60 15.13 -0.59 -10.83
C GLU A 60 13.65 -0.93 -10.67
N ILE A 61 12.76 -0.06 -11.18
CA ILE A 61 11.32 -0.21 -11.01
C ILE A 61 10.63 -0.25 -12.37
N THR A 62 9.85 -1.30 -12.60
CA THR A 62 8.94 -1.42 -13.75
C THR A 62 7.51 -1.49 -13.24
N VAL A 63 6.65 -0.63 -13.79
CA VAL A 63 5.25 -0.48 -13.37
C VAL A 63 4.35 -0.73 -14.57
N GLN A 64 3.34 -1.56 -14.41
CA GLN A 64 2.32 -1.83 -15.43
C GLN A 64 0.99 -2.22 -14.78
N TYR A 65 -0.07 -2.27 -15.58
CA TYR A 65 -1.30 -2.94 -15.19
C TYR A 65 -1.21 -4.42 -15.54
N GLN A 66 -1.84 -5.27 -14.75
CA GLN A 66 -2.19 -6.62 -15.18
C GLN A 66 -3.15 -6.50 -16.37
N GLU A 67 -2.91 -7.29 -17.41
CA GLU A 67 -3.65 -7.25 -18.68
C GLU A 67 -5.16 -7.25 -18.46
N ASP A 68 -5.86 -6.33 -19.13
CA ASP A 68 -7.32 -6.15 -19.11
C ASP A 68 -7.92 -6.01 -17.70
N THR A 69 -7.16 -5.48 -16.72
CA THR A 69 -7.65 -5.25 -15.36
C THR A 69 -7.19 -3.92 -14.77
N LEU A 70 -7.93 -3.41 -13.79
CA LEU A 70 -7.49 -2.29 -12.95
C LEU A 70 -6.74 -2.81 -11.70
N VAL A 71 -5.73 -3.64 -11.94
CA VAL A 71 -4.79 -4.16 -10.93
C VAL A 71 -3.38 -3.79 -11.39
N ALA A 72 -2.57 -3.23 -10.50
CA ALA A 72 -1.21 -2.84 -10.83
C ALA A 72 -0.21 -3.93 -10.47
N LEU A 73 0.75 -4.16 -11.36
CA LEU A 73 1.91 -5.01 -11.17
C LEU A 73 3.16 -4.15 -11.20
N THR A 74 3.89 -4.13 -10.08
CA THR A 74 5.17 -3.42 -10.00
C THR A 74 6.28 -4.37 -9.61
N VAL A 75 7.34 -4.40 -10.41
CA VAL A 75 8.58 -5.10 -10.06
C VAL A 75 9.60 -4.06 -9.60
N ALA A 76 10.11 -4.21 -8.39
CA ALA A 76 11.17 -3.38 -7.85
C ALA A 76 12.37 -4.25 -7.45
N ARG A 77 13.53 -3.98 -8.04
CA ARG A 77 14.77 -4.72 -7.80
C ARG A 77 15.85 -3.79 -7.26
N ASN A 78 16.59 -4.25 -6.26
CA ASN A 78 17.79 -3.58 -5.78
C ASN A 78 18.92 -4.61 -5.67
N ALA A 79 19.90 -4.50 -6.57
CA ALA A 79 21.01 -5.44 -6.66
C ALA A 79 21.94 -5.38 -5.44
N ASP A 80 22.21 -4.18 -4.91
CA ASP A 80 23.11 -3.98 -3.77
C ASP A 80 22.53 -4.57 -2.47
N LEU A 81 21.23 -4.41 -2.26
CA LEU A 81 20.50 -5.08 -1.17
C LEU A 81 20.25 -6.57 -1.45
N GLY A 82 20.45 -7.02 -2.70
CA GLY A 82 20.14 -8.39 -3.13
C GLY A 82 18.67 -8.75 -2.98
N VAL A 83 17.75 -7.83 -3.25
CA VAL A 83 16.30 -8.03 -3.07
C VAL A 83 15.55 -7.72 -4.37
N GLU A 84 14.50 -8.48 -4.62
CA GLU A 84 13.51 -8.20 -5.65
C GLU A 84 12.13 -8.34 -5.03
N VAL A 85 11.21 -7.42 -5.35
CA VAL A 85 9.86 -7.41 -4.81
C VAL A 85 8.86 -7.27 -5.93
N TYR A 86 7.90 -8.19 -5.98
CA TYR A 86 6.77 -8.12 -6.90
C TYR A 86 5.56 -7.66 -6.14
N PHE A 87 5.10 -6.46 -6.46
CA PHE A 87 3.92 -5.86 -5.88
C PHE A 87 2.70 -6.07 -6.78
N THR A 88 1.59 -6.42 -6.15
CA THR A 88 0.25 -6.42 -6.76
C THR A 88 -0.65 -5.52 -5.94
N ASP A 89 -1.07 -4.40 -6.53
CA ASP A 89 -1.91 -3.40 -5.87
C ASP A 89 -3.29 -3.35 -6.53
N ALA A 90 -4.34 -3.31 -5.72
CA ALA A 90 -5.72 -3.18 -6.18
C ALA A 90 -6.54 -2.36 -5.19
N VAL A 91 -7.47 -1.55 -5.69
CA VAL A 91 -8.59 -1.08 -4.86
C VAL A 91 -9.73 -2.07 -5.08
N ASP A 92 -10.26 -2.65 -4.01
CA ASP A 92 -11.34 -3.62 -4.11
C ASP A 92 -12.52 -3.03 -4.90
N TYR A 93 -13.07 -3.82 -5.82
CA TYR A 93 -14.05 -3.32 -6.78
C TYR A 93 -15.37 -2.85 -6.14
N GLN A 94 -15.66 -3.30 -4.91
CA GLN A 94 -16.91 -2.99 -4.20
C GLN A 94 -16.65 -2.24 -2.89
N GLU A 95 -15.61 -2.64 -2.15
CA GLU A 95 -15.28 -2.11 -0.84
C GLU A 95 -14.21 -1.03 -0.90
N ASN A 96 -14.25 -0.07 0.02
CA ASN A 96 -13.25 1.02 0.11
C ASN A 96 -11.96 0.52 0.78
N ILE A 97 -11.27 -0.39 0.10
CA ILE A 97 -10.09 -1.10 0.61
C ILE A 97 -9.00 -1.09 -0.45
N LEU A 98 -7.86 -0.47 -0.14
CA LEU A 98 -6.63 -0.67 -0.89
C LEU A 98 -5.96 -1.96 -0.40
N LEU A 99 -5.67 -2.87 -1.32
CA LEU A 99 -4.98 -4.13 -1.10
C LEU A 99 -3.62 -4.08 -1.75
N ARG A 100 -2.60 -4.57 -1.04
CA ARG A 100 -1.23 -4.71 -1.52
C ARG A 100 -0.72 -6.09 -1.17
N LYS A 101 -0.36 -6.89 -2.18
CA LYS A 101 0.48 -8.07 -2.04
C LYS A 101 1.90 -7.69 -2.45
N ALA A 102 2.89 -8.11 -1.69
CA ALA A 102 4.30 -7.98 -2.01
C ALA A 102 4.98 -9.33 -1.83
N GLU A 103 5.40 -9.95 -2.93
CA GLU A 103 6.26 -11.14 -2.89
C GLU A 103 7.70 -10.68 -2.81
N VAL A 104 8.34 -10.90 -1.66
CA VAL A 104 9.71 -10.46 -1.38
C VAL A 104 10.67 -11.61 -1.61
N PHE A 105 11.62 -11.44 -2.53
CA PHE A 105 12.60 -12.45 -2.92
C PHE A 105 13.97 -12.14 -2.34
N ASN A 106 14.58 -13.16 -1.73
CA ASN A 106 15.98 -13.15 -1.31
C ASN A 106 16.86 -13.60 -2.47
N LEU A 107 17.63 -12.71 -3.09
CA LEU A 107 18.48 -13.04 -4.24
C LEU A 107 19.86 -13.61 -3.86
N THR A 108 20.15 -13.82 -2.58
CA THR A 108 21.48 -14.26 -2.13
C THR A 108 21.48 -15.72 -1.66
N HIS A 109 22.69 -16.23 -1.38
CA HIS A 109 22.92 -17.60 -0.93
C HIS A 109 22.80 -17.78 0.59
N ASP A 110 22.48 -16.72 1.32
CA ASP A 110 22.36 -16.75 2.78
C ASP A 110 20.89 -16.62 3.20
N SER A 111 20.54 -17.23 4.33
CA SER A 111 19.27 -16.93 4.99
C SER A 111 19.38 -15.55 5.61
N ARG A 112 18.41 -14.67 5.35
CA ARG A 112 18.45 -13.27 5.79
C ARG A 112 17.16 -12.84 6.47
N GLU A 113 17.31 -11.95 7.44
CA GLU A 113 16.18 -11.29 8.08
C GLU A 113 15.75 -10.10 7.20
N PHE A 114 14.48 -10.12 6.79
CA PHE A 114 13.85 -9.03 6.07
C PHE A 114 12.90 -8.30 7.00
N ARG A 115 12.99 -6.97 7.02
CA ARG A 115 11.99 -6.11 7.63
C ARG A 115 11.43 -5.16 6.59
N ILE A 116 10.11 -5.11 6.49
CA ILE A 116 9.40 -4.27 5.53
C ILE A 116 8.65 -3.21 6.32
N PHE A 117 8.88 -1.94 5.96
CA PHE A 117 8.29 -0.79 6.61
C PHE A 117 7.33 -0.08 5.65
N LEU A 118 6.11 0.20 6.11
CA LEU A 118 5.15 0.99 5.36
C LEU A 118 4.90 2.29 6.11
N HIS A 119 5.38 3.39 5.52
CA HIS A 119 5.22 4.74 6.04
C HIS A 119 3.97 5.39 5.45
N HIS A 120 3.16 5.99 6.31
CA HIS A 120 1.88 6.61 5.98
C HIS A 120 1.86 8.05 6.45
N ASP A 121 1.76 8.96 5.50
CA ASP A 121 1.76 10.40 5.73
C ASP A 121 0.44 11.03 5.31
N PHE A 122 -0.60 10.77 6.11
CA PHE A 122 -1.92 11.33 5.86
C PHE A 122 -1.98 12.81 6.27
N ASN A 123 -2.71 13.56 5.43
CA ASN A 123 -3.27 14.87 5.71
C ASN A 123 -4.77 14.74 5.46
N ILE A 124 -5.49 14.20 6.43
CA ILE A 124 -6.88 13.78 6.25
C ILE A 124 -7.75 15.00 5.89
N ALA A 125 -8.53 14.83 4.81
CA ALA A 125 -9.36 15.86 4.20
C ALA A 125 -8.59 17.08 3.67
N GLY A 126 -7.31 16.90 3.30
CA GLY A 126 -6.53 17.94 2.61
C GLY A 126 -5.69 18.83 3.52
N PHE A 127 -5.72 18.63 4.84
CA PHE A 127 -5.09 19.52 5.83
C PHE A 127 -4.30 18.74 6.86
N ASP A 128 -3.20 19.31 7.34
CA ASP A 128 -2.26 18.71 8.30
C ASP A 128 -2.60 18.97 9.78
N VAL A 129 -3.73 19.63 10.05
CA VAL A 129 -4.16 19.96 11.42
C VAL A 129 -5.30 19.06 11.88
N GLY A 130 -5.14 18.48 13.07
CA GLY A 130 -6.20 17.78 13.80
C GLY A 130 -6.42 16.33 13.37
N ASP A 131 -5.43 15.72 12.73
CA ASP A 131 -5.41 14.28 12.49
C ASP A 131 -5.03 13.57 13.79
N THR A 132 -5.58 12.38 14.02
CA THR A 132 -5.23 11.53 15.16
C THR A 132 -4.83 10.18 14.63
N ALA A 133 -3.75 9.62 15.15
CA ALA A 133 -3.32 8.26 14.87
C ALA A 133 -3.23 7.48 16.17
N LEU A 134 -3.70 6.24 16.17
CA LEU A 134 -3.58 5.33 17.30
C LEU A 134 -3.37 3.89 16.86
N TYR A 135 -2.77 3.09 17.74
CA TYR A 135 -2.73 1.65 17.62
C TYR A 135 -3.85 1.04 18.47
N ASP A 136 -4.68 0.21 17.86
CA ASP A 136 -5.76 -0.53 18.52
C ASP A 136 -5.28 -1.95 18.86
N PRO A 137 -4.92 -2.24 20.12
CA PRO A 137 -4.42 -3.55 20.50
C PRO A 137 -5.48 -4.66 20.42
N SER A 138 -6.77 -4.33 20.37
CA SER A 138 -7.84 -5.34 20.28
C SER A 138 -7.97 -5.96 18.90
N THR A 139 -7.55 -5.22 17.86
CA THR A 139 -7.58 -5.65 16.46
C THR A 139 -6.16 -5.76 15.86
N GLU A 140 -5.14 -5.41 16.63
CA GLU A 140 -3.73 -5.33 16.21
C GLU A 140 -3.55 -4.43 14.97
N THR A 141 -4.28 -3.32 14.93
CA THR A 141 -4.30 -2.41 13.77
C THR A 141 -3.85 -1.01 14.14
N LEU A 142 -3.40 -0.26 13.13
CA LEU A 142 -3.19 1.18 13.26
C LEU A 142 -4.37 1.91 12.63
N VAL A 143 -4.88 2.96 13.25
CA VAL A 143 -5.98 3.76 12.73
C VAL A 143 -5.59 5.22 12.73
N HIS A 144 -5.71 5.87 11.57
CA HIS A 144 -5.71 7.33 11.46
C HIS A 144 -7.14 7.81 11.27
N TYR A 145 -7.53 8.88 11.95
CA TYR A 145 -8.84 9.46 11.76
C TYR A 145 -8.87 10.96 11.99
N LYS A 146 -9.88 11.59 11.42
CA LYS A 146 -10.26 12.98 11.67
C LYS A 146 -11.72 13.17 11.33
N ARG A 147 -12.48 13.72 12.29
CA ARG A 147 -13.94 13.84 12.18
C ARG A 147 -14.56 12.48 11.85
N ASP A 148 -15.15 12.38 10.66
CA ASP A 148 -15.85 11.23 10.10
C ASP A 148 -15.04 10.55 8.98
N TYR A 149 -13.72 10.73 8.93
CA TYR A 149 -12.82 10.00 8.03
C TYR A 149 -11.91 9.09 8.84
N TYR A 150 -11.91 7.80 8.54
CA TYR A 150 -11.13 6.78 9.24
C TYR A 150 -10.37 5.93 8.22
N PHE A 151 -9.08 5.74 8.47
CA PHE A 151 -8.17 4.91 7.70
C PHE A 151 -7.55 3.89 8.63
N LEU A 152 -7.99 2.64 8.52
CA LEU A 152 -7.41 1.52 9.26
C LEU A 152 -6.35 0.85 8.40
N LEU A 153 -5.21 0.54 9.00
CA LEU A 153 -4.04 -0.07 8.39
C LEU A 153 -3.73 -1.38 9.09
N ASN A 154 -3.59 -2.44 8.31
CA ASN A 154 -3.27 -3.76 8.81
C ASN A 154 -2.57 -4.60 7.74
N GLY A 155 -1.91 -5.68 8.15
CA GLY A 155 -1.17 -6.54 7.24
C GLY A 155 -0.63 -7.78 7.93
N ARG A 156 0.01 -8.64 7.14
CA ARG A 156 0.75 -9.80 7.60
C ARG A 156 1.89 -10.14 6.66
N PHE A 157 3.04 -10.52 7.20
CA PHE A 157 4.17 -11.06 6.45
C PHE A 157 4.33 -12.54 6.81
N GLY A 158 4.05 -13.42 5.83
CA GLY A 158 3.80 -14.83 6.10
C GLY A 158 2.62 -14.99 7.07
N LYS A 159 2.90 -15.51 8.27
CA LYS A 159 1.91 -15.75 9.33
C LYS A 159 1.87 -14.66 10.42
N HIS A 160 2.76 -13.67 10.35
CA HIS A 160 2.92 -12.68 11.42
C HIS A 160 2.28 -11.35 11.03
N GLY A 161 1.51 -10.76 11.95
CA GLY A 161 0.91 -9.43 11.78
C GLY A 161 1.93 -8.29 11.89
N ILE A 162 1.45 -7.09 12.23
CA ILE A 162 2.31 -5.94 12.51
C ILE A 162 3.28 -6.30 13.65
N TRP A 163 4.58 -6.27 13.37
CA TRP A 163 5.62 -6.57 14.34
C TRP A 163 5.98 -5.35 15.20
N GLN A 164 6.08 -4.19 14.54
CA GLN A 164 6.38 -2.93 15.19
C GLN A 164 5.59 -1.79 14.54
N TYR A 165 5.42 -0.70 15.27
CA TYR A 165 4.84 0.52 14.74
C TYR A 165 5.47 1.74 15.42
N SER A 166 5.42 2.88 14.74
CA SER A 166 5.76 4.19 15.28
C SER A 166 4.68 5.18 14.84
N ILE A 167 4.19 5.98 15.78
CA ILE A 167 3.25 7.07 15.54
C ILE A 167 3.93 8.33 16.07
N LYS A 168 4.15 9.33 15.22
CA LYS A 168 4.83 10.55 15.62
C LYS A 168 4.20 11.77 15.00
N LYS A 169 4.06 12.82 15.81
CA LYS A 169 3.91 14.17 15.30
C LYS A 169 5.15 14.59 14.51
N ARG A 170 4.90 15.03 13.29
CA ARG A 170 5.86 15.71 12.42
C ARG A 170 5.94 17.18 12.81
N PHE A 171 7.16 17.66 12.98
CA PHE A 171 7.45 19.09 13.11
C PHE A 171 8.04 19.59 11.78
N PRO A 172 7.98 20.90 11.51
CA PRO A 172 8.63 21.46 10.33
C PRO A 172 10.10 21.02 10.23
N GLY A 173 10.48 20.42 9.10
CA GLY A 173 11.84 19.92 8.86
C GLY A 173 12.16 18.55 9.49
N THR A 174 11.19 17.85 10.09
CA THR A 174 11.39 16.48 10.57
C THR A 174 10.61 15.47 9.74
N GLU A 175 11.16 14.28 9.60
CA GLU A 175 10.55 13.16 8.85
C GLU A 175 9.57 12.33 9.71
N GLY A 176 9.43 12.67 11.00
CA GLY A 176 8.54 11.97 11.92
C GLY A 176 8.87 10.48 12.06
N SER A 177 7.86 9.62 11.97
CA SER A 177 7.99 8.15 12.03
C SER A 177 8.70 7.54 10.82
N ARG A 178 8.88 8.28 9.72
CA ARG A 178 9.61 7.81 8.54
C ARG A 178 11.07 7.51 8.89
N ALA A 179 11.76 8.45 9.54
CA ALA A 179 13.18 8.29 9.89
C ALA A 179 13.46 7.14 10.86
N ASP A 180 12.48 6.72 11.67
CA ASP A 180 12.63 5.58 12.58
C ASP A 180 12.87 4.27 11.84
N ALA A 181 12.42 4.13 10.59
CA ALA A 181 12.60 2.87 9.85
C ALA A 181 14.05 2.62 9.44
N GLU A 182 14.88 3.66 9.36
CA GLU A 182 16.17 3.62 8.66
C GLU A 182 17.25 2.82 9.41
N ASP A 183 17.13 2.67 10.73
CA ASP A 183 17.98 1.78 11.55
C ASP A 183 17.36 0.38 11.73
N GLY A 184 16.18 0.15 11.18
CA GLY A 184 15.44 -1.11 11.26
C GLY A 184 14.60 -1.28 12.53
N LEU A 185 14.40 -0.23 13.35
CA LEU A 185 13.65 -0.29 14.60
C LEU A 185 12.65 0.86 14.75
N LEU A 186 11.37 0.54 14.95
CA LEU A 186 10.36 1.56 15.21
C LEU A 186 10.17 1.83 16.71
N VAL A 187 10.11 3.10 17.08
CA VAL A 187 9.82 3.52 18.45
C VAL A 187 8.30 3.54 18.69
N SER A 188 7.81 2.54 19.43
CA SER A 188 6.38 2.40 19.72
C SER A 188 5.84 3.59 20.50
N ARG A 189 4.79 4.20 19.93
CA ARG A 189 3.96 5.23 20.57
C ARG A 189 2.50 4.89 20.27
N PRO A 190 1.65 4.68 21.29
CA PRO A 190 0.32 4.12 21.10
C PRO A 190 -0.65 5.08 20.41
N ALA A 191 -0.49 6.39 20.59
CA ALA A 191 -1.30 7.40 19.93
C ALA A 191 -0.60 8.76 19.90
N ASP A 192 -0.94 9.60 18.92
CA ASP A 192 -0.54 11.02 18.83
C ASP A 192 -1.60 11.80 18.03
N GLN A 193 -1.57 13.13 18.11
CA GLN A 193 -2.52 14.01 17.40
C GLN A 193 -1.87 15.29 16.84
N GLY A 194 -2.49 15.84 15.80
CA GLY A 194 -2.00 16.99 15.03
C GLY A 194 -1.46 16.57 13.67
N ALA A 195 -0.34 17.13 13.23
CA ALA A 195 0.34 16.72 12.01
C ALA A 195 1.10 15.41 12.26
N VAL A 196 0.40 14.28 12.27
CA VAL A 196 0.97 12.96 12.60
C VAL A 196 1.22 12.12 11.36
N ASN A 197 2.29 11.33 11.39
CA ASN A 197 2.48 10.21 10.46
C ASN A 197 2.74 8.93 11.23
N SER A 198 2.64 7.80 10.54
CA SER A 198 2.95 6.50 11.14
C SER A 198 3.77 5.63 10.22
N THR A 199 4.57 4.76 10.81
CA THR A 199 5.21 3.64 10.12
C THR A 199 4.80 2.34 10.80
N VAL A 200 4.46 1.32 10.03
CA VAL A 200 4.30 -0.06 10.51
C VAL A 200 5.41 -0.92 9.95
N GLY A 201 5.89 -1.87 10.74
CA GLY A 201 6.98 -2.78 10.41
C GLY A 201 6.53 -4.23 10.46
N PHE A 202 6.96 -5.01 9.49
CA PHE A 202 6.77 -6.45 9.40
C PHE A 202 8.12 -7.14 9.30
N GLN A 203 8.23 -8.38 9.77
CA GLN A 203 9.48 -9.13 9.70
C GLN A 203 9.26 -10.56 9.22
N ALA A 204 10.24 -11.09 8.47
CA ALA A 204 10.31 -12.51 8.11
C ALA A 204 11.76 -12.94 7.92
N GLN A 205 12.03 -14.21 8.20
CA GLN A 205 13.29 -14.86 7.80
C GLN A 205 13.07 -15.51 6.43
N ILE A 206 13.86 -15.13 5.43
CA ILE A 206 13.73 -15.69 4.07
C ILE A 206 14.98 -16.50 3.74
N ALA A 207 14.77 -17.77 3.40
CA ALA A 207 15.82 -18.70 3.01
C ALA A 207 16.59 -18.23 1.76
N PRO A 208 17.81 -18.74 1.52
CA PRO A 208 18.55 -18.49 0.28
C PRO A 208 17.67 -18.73 -0.97
N HIS A 209 17.64 -17.79 -1.90
CA HIS A 209 16.81 -17.87 -3.12
C HIS A 209 15.31 -18.11 -2.85
N GLY A 210 14.87 -17.90 -1.62
CA GLY A 210 13.49 -18.06 -1.19
C GLY A 210 12.68 -16.80 -1.39
N LYS A 211 11.38 -16.92 -1.12
CA LYS A 211 10.45 -15.80 -1.08
C LYS A 211 9.48 -15.92 0.08
N GLU A 212 8.93 -14.79 0.51
CA GLU A 212 7.80 -14.73 1.45
C GLU A 212 6.83 -13.64 1.00
N SER A 213 5.54 -13.80 1.32
CA SER A 213 4.49 -12.87 0.91
C SER A 213 4.06 -11.95 2.05
N LEU A 214 4.14 -10.64 1.82
CA LEU A 214 3.50 -9.62 2.64
C LEU A 214 2.15 -9.26 2.02
N PHE A 215 1.10 -9.29 2.82
CA PHE A 215 -0.17 -8.65 2.51
C PHE A 215 -0.34 -7.42 3.40
N PHE A 216 -0.78 -6.32 2.82
CA PHE A 216 -1.07 -5.09 3.53
C PHE A 216 -2.34 -4.45 2.96
N TRP A 217 -3.13 -3.82 3.80
CA TRP A 217 -4.34 -3.14 3.35
C TRP A 217 -4.63 -1.87 4.13
N VAL A 218 -5.28 -0.94 3.44
CA VAL A 218 -5.81 0.30 4.00
C VAL A 218 -7.31 0.34 3.76
N VAL A 219 -8.07 0.37 4.84
CA VAL A 219 -9.54 0.45 4.82
C VAL A 219 -9.96 1.89 5.06
N ALA A 220 -10.77 2.46 4.16
CA ALA A 220 -11.42 3.74 4.36
C ALA A 220 -12.87 3.56 4.85
N GLY A 221 -13.25 4.36 5.84
CA GLY A 221 -14.60 4.35 6.43
C GLY A 221 -14.94 5.65 7.14
N ARG A 222 -16.14 5.70 7.72
CA ARG A 222 -16.73 6.91 8.34
C ARG A 222 -16.73 6.89 9.87
N ASN A 223 -16.42 5.75 10.47
CA ASN A 223 -16.29 5.57 11.91
C ASN A 223 -15.47 4.30 12.22
N PHE A 224 -15.12 4.11 13.50
CA PHE A 224 -14.38 2.94 13.96
C PHE A 224 -15.08 1.61 13.67
N GLN A 225 -16.41 1.56 13.78
CA GLN A 225 -17.15 0.32 13.59
C GLN A 225 -17.03 -0.14 12.13
N GLU A 226 -17.26 0.77 11.17
CA GLU A 226 -17.19 0.47 9.75
C GLU A 226 -15.80 -0.03 9.32
N VAL A 227 -14.73 0.65 9.77
CA VAL A 227 -13.37 0.21 9.40
C VAL A 227 -12.99 -1.12 10.04
N ARG A 228 -13.50 -1.41 11.26
CA ARG A 228 -13.30 -2.71 11.92
C ARG A 228 -14.05 -3.84 11.22
N GLU A 229 -15.29 -3.59 10.80
CA GLU A 229 -16.10 -4.56 10.04
C GLU A 229 -15.43 -4.90 8.70
N LYS A 230 -14.97 -3.89 7.96
CA LYS A 230 -14.22 -4.08 6.72
C LYS A 230 -12.86 -4.76 6.94
N ASN A 231 -12.16 -4.46 8.03
CA ASN A 231 -10.94 -5.21 8.39
C ASN A 231 -11.23 -6.67 8.69
N ALA A 232 -12.29 -6.97 9.46
CA ALA A 232 -12.73 -8.34 9.72
C ALA A 232 -13.12 -9.06 8.43
N PHE A 233 -13.76 -8.36 7.50
CA PHE A 233 -14.05 -8.86 6.16
C PHE A 233 -12.78 -9.26 5.39
N VAL A 234 -11.74 -8.42 5.37
CA VAL A 234 -10.43 -8.77 4.74
C VAL A 234 -9.81 -10.00 5.39
N LEU A 235 -9.88 -10.10 6.72
CA LEU A 235 -9.34 -11.24 7.46
C LEU A 235 -10.11 -12.54 7.18
N ASN A 236 -11.43 -12.46 7.02
CA ASN A 236 -12.30 -13.61 6.78
C ASN A 236 -12.23 -14.13 5.34
N GLU A 237 -12.32 -13.25 4.34
CA GLU A 237 -12.24 -13.63 2.92
C GLU A 237 -10.81 -13.96 2.51
N GLY A 238 -9.83 -13.26 3.11
CA GLY A 238 -8.42 -13.36 2.77
C GLY A 238 -8.00 -12.31 1.74
N PRO A 239 -6.92 -11.55 2.00
CA PRO A 239 -6.50 -10.45 1.12
C PRO A 239 -6.11 -10.90 -0.29
N GLU A 240 -5.60 -12.12 -0.46
CA GLU A 240 -5.29 -12.68 -1.78
C GLU A 240 -6.54 -12.92 -2.62
N GLU A 241 -7.60 -13.46 -1.99
CA GLU A 241 -8.88 -13.69 -2.67
C GLU A 241 -9.52 -12.36 -3.06
N LEU A 242 -9.42 -11.34 -2.22
CA LEU A 242 -9.91 -10.00 -2.54
C LEU A 242 -9.16 -9.36 -3.74
N VAL A 243 -7.86 -9.61 -3.90
CA VAL A 243 -7.10 -9.18 -5.08
C VAL A 243 -7.58 -9.96 -6.32
N ASN A 244 -7.70 -11.29 -6.21
CA ASN A 244 -8.10 -12.15 -7.33
C ASN A 244 -9.51 -11.84 -7.84
N ARG A 245 -10.49 -11.69 -6.93
CA ARG A 245 -11.86 -11.32 -7.31
C ARG A 245 -11.95 -9.94 -7.95
N THR A 246 -11.10 -9.00 -7.52
CA THR A 246 -11.03 -7.65 -8.09
C THR A 246 -10.47 -7.70 -9.51
N ALA A 247 -9.41 -8.48 -9.74
CA ALA A 247 -8.88 -8.72 -11.09
C ALA A 247 -9.97 -9.34 -11.99
N ALA A 248 -10.66 -10.38 -11.50
CA ALA A 248 -11.74 -11.03 -12.24
C ALA A 248 -12.91 -10.10 -12.56
N TYR A 249 -13.28 -9.21 -11.64
CA TYR A 249 -14.32 -8.19 -11.89
C TYR A 249 -13.93 -7.28 -13.05
N TRP A 250 -12.72 -6.69 -13.01
CA TRP A 250 -12.28 -5.75 -14.04
C TRP A 250 -12.11 -6.40 -15.40
N TYR A 251 -11.56 -7.62 -15.43
CA TYR A 251 -11.46 -8.41 -16.64
C TYR A 251 -12.83 -8.62 -17.28
N ASN A 252 -13.82 -9.06 -16.51
CA ASN A 252 -15.18 -9.24 -17.02
C ASN A 252 -15.85 -7.90 -17.39
N TRP A 253 -15.55 -6.82 -16.66
CA TRP A 253 -16.12 -5.50 -16.93
C TRP A 253 -15.69 -4.97 -18.31
N VAL A 254 -14.40 -5.05 -18.63
CA VAL A 254 -13.88 -4.56 -19.93
C VAL A 254 -14.32 -5.47 -21.08
N HIS A 255 -14.46 -6.77 -20.84
CA HIS A 255 -14.95 -7.72 -21.85
C HIS A 255 -16.47 -7.72 -22.02
N LYS A 256 -17.25 -7.18 -21.08
CA LYS A 256 -18.71 -7.03 -21.25
C LYS A 256 -19.06 -6.03 -22.35
N ALA A 257 -18.18 -5.06 -22.61
CA ALA A 257 -18.36 -4.02 -23.60
C ALA A 257 -17.97 -4.47 -25.02
N GLU A 258 -18.11 -5.76 -25.37
CA GLU A 258 -17.91 -6.30 -26.72
C GLU A 258 -18.79 -5.56 -27.76
N GLY A 259 -18.29 -4.42 -28.23
CA GLY A 259 -18.51 -3.99 -29.59
C GLY A 259 -17.64 -4.84 -30.50
N ASP A 260 -18.15 -5.18 -31.67
CA ASP A 260 -17.34 -5.71 -32.75
C ASP A 260 -16.23 -4.68 -33.05
N PHE A 261 -15.01 -4.95 -32.60
CA PHE A 261 -13.84 -4.11 -32.89
C PHE A 261 -13.47 -4.13 -34.38
N ALA A 262 -14.26 -4.83 -35.21
CA ALA A 262 -14.20 -4.89 -36.66
C ALA A 262 -12.77 -5.24 -37.13
N ASP A 263 -12.16 -4.35 -37.90
CA ASP A 263 -10.82 -4.51 -38.47
C ASP A 263 -9.73 -3.72 -37.71
N LEU A 264 -10.01 -3.26 -36.48
CA LEU A 264 -9.01 -2.58 -35.67
C LEU A 264 -7.83 -3.52 -35.35
N PRO A 265 -6.57 -3.04 -35.49
CA PRO A 265 -5.40 -3.83 -35.09
C PRO A 265 -5.44 -4.21 -33.62
N GLU A 266 -4.94 -5.40 -33.28
CA GLU A 266 -4.88 -5.90 -31.90
C GLU A 266 -4.22 -4.91 -30.93
N GLU A 267 -3.21 -4.17 -31.37
CA GLU A 267 -2.54 -3.16 -30.55
C GLU A 267 -3.47 -2.02 -30.14
N VAL A 268 -4.37 -1.60 -31.04
CA VAL A 268 -5.38 -0.57 -30.77
C VAL A 268 -6.45 -1.11 -29.82
N VAL A 269 -6.87 -2.36 -30.01
CA VAL A 269 -7.83 -3.02 -29.11
C VAL A 269 -7.24 -3.16 -27.70
N ARG A 270 -5.97 -3.57 -27.59
CA ARG A 270 -5.26 -3.63 -26.29
C ARG A 270 -5.17 -2.25 -25.63
N LEU A 271 -4.92 -1.18 -26.41
CA LEU A 271 -4.91 0.18 -25.86
C LEU A 271 -6.29 0.65 -25.40
N TYR A 272 -7.37 0.27 -26.09
CA TYR A 272 -8.74 0.60 -25.69
C TYR A 272 -9.14 -0.06 -24.36
N ARG A 273 -8.67 -1.30 -24.12
CA ARG A 273 -8.98 -2.05 -22.89
C ARG A 273 -8.14 -1.63 -21.68
N ARG A 274 -7.04 -0.90 -21.91
CA ARG A 274 -6.13 -0.40 -20.88
C ARG A 274 -6.62 0.92 -20.30
#